data_AF-A0A2D4T6I5-F1
#
_entry.id   AF-A0A2D4T6I5-F1
#
_cell.length_a   1.000
_cell.length_b   1.000
_cell.length_c   1.000
_cell.angle_alpha   90.00
_cell.angle_beta   90.00
_cell.angle_gamma   90.00
#
_symmetry.space_group_name_H-M   'P 1'
#
loop_
_entity.id
_entity.type
_entity.pdbx_description
1 polymer ?
#
loop_
_entity_poly.entity_id
_entity_poly.type
_entity_poly.pdbx_seq_one_letter_code
_entity_poly.pdbx_strand_id
1 'polypeptide(L)'
;MAAIAARHSWALGLGELTLSSYLNEPFRAEVALLEADLLDDEDVQVGLAPDADFSRFGLERVFVLSDIRFEIQSGSSGKRVMLSTEFPLREPYLDFIIEARWPDGRLLREYTVLMDLPPTTGG
;
A
#
# COMPACT_ATOMS: atom_id res chain seq x y z
N MET A 1 39.70 20.45 -2.51
CA MET A 1 39.11 19.20 -1.98
C MET A 1 37.61 19.38 -1.95
N ALA A 2 36.89 18.84 -2.93
CA ALA A 2 35.43 18.88 -2.93
C ALA A 2 34.94 17.84 -1.91
N ALA A 3 34.35 18.30 -0.81
CA ALA A 3 33.62 17.42 0.09
C ALA A 3 32.32 17.03 -0.64
N ILE A 4 32.25 15.79 -1.11
CA ILE A 4 31.00 15.19 -1.54
C ILE A 4 30.25 14.92 -0.23
N ALA A 5 29.36 15.83 0.16
CA ALA A 5 28.40 15.54 1.21
C ALA A 5 27.60 14.32 0.72
N ALA A 6 27.75 13.18 1.39
CA ALA A 6 26.88 12.05 1.19
C ALA A 6 25.46 12.53 1.51
N ARG A 7 24.65 12.75 0.47
CA ARG A 7 23.21 12.90 0.66
C ARG A 7 22.75 11.55 1.19
N HIS A 8 22.39 11.50 2.46
CA HIS A 8 21.59 10.40 2.98
C HIS A 8 20.28 10.45 2.20
N SER A 9 20.15 9.63 1.16
CA SER A 9 18.87 9.42 0.51
C SER A 9 18.03 8.62 1.49
N TRP A 10 17.10 9.27 2.18
CA TRP A 10 16.04 8.54 2.86
C TRP A 10 15.19 7.88 1.78
N ALA A 11 15.27 6.56 1.71
CA ALA A 11 14.50 5.78 0.77
C ALA A 11 13.28 5.27 1.52
N LEU A 12 12.13 5.93 1.34
CA LEU A 12 10.88 5.37 1.84
C LEU A 12 10.63 4.04 1.15
N GLY A 13 10.62 2.98 1.95
CA GLY A 13 10.31 1.63 1.49
C GLY A 13 8.86 1.27 1.75
N LEU A 14 8.27 0.51 0.83
CA LEU A 14 7.00 -0.17 1.05
C LEU A 14 7.30 -1.60 1.48
N GLY A 15 6.81 -2.02 2.65
CA GLY A 15 6.99 -3.35 3.24
C GLY A 15 6.04 -4.40 2.69
N GLU A 16 5.93 -5.54 3.37
CA GLU A 16 4.95 -6.56 3.00
C GLU A 16 3.52 -6.10 3.27
N LEU A 17 2.57 -6.63 2.49
CA LEU A 17 1.15 -6.43 2.68
C LEU A 17 0.59 -7.56 3.52
N THR A 18 -0.05 -7.22 4.63
CA THR A 18 -0.74 -8.16 5.51
C THR A 18 -2.24 -8.03 5.30
N LEU A 19 -2.87 -9.07 4.74
CA LEU A 19 -4.32 -9.13 4.57
C LEU A 19 -4.98 -9.54 5.90
N SER A 20 -6.00 -8.81 6.30
CA SER A 20 -6.78 -9.05 7.52
C SER A 20 -8.28 -9.24 7.24
N SER A 21 -8.63 -9.54 5.99
CA SER A 21 -10.01 -9.74 5.54
C SER A 21 -10.18 -10.93 4.60
N TYR A 22 -11.40 -11.45 4.52
CA TYR A 22 -11.84 -12.56 3.68
C TYR A 22 -12.69 -12.08 2.49
N LEU A 23 -13.10 -13.04 1.64
CA LEU A 23 -14.04 -12.82 0.55
C LEU A 23 -15.45 -12.46 1.05
N ASN A 24 -16.12 -11.52 0.38
CA ASN A 24 -17.45 -10.99 0.70
C ASN A 24 -17.53 -10.14 1.98
N GLU A 25 -16.42 -9.60 2.45
CA GLU A 25 -16.39 -8.59 3.52
C GLU A 25 -15.59 -7.36 3.07
N PRO A 26 -15.68 -6.23 3.80
CA PRO A 26 -14.88 -5.06 3.49
C PRO A 26 -13.40 -5.41 3.53
N PHE A 27 -12.69 -5.07 2.45
CA PHE A 27 -11.27 -5.32 2.33
C PHE A 27 -10.53 -4.58 3.44
N ARG A 28 -9.60 -5.26 4.10
CA ARG A 28 -8.71 -4.68 5.11
C ARG A 28 -7.32 -5.27 4.95
N ALA A 29 -6.36 -4.42 4.65
CA ALA A 29 -4.96 -4.79 4.62
C ALA A 29 -4.11 -3.70 5.26
N GLU A 30 -2.89 -4.05 5.65
CA GLU A 30 -1.89 -3.08 6.09
C GLU A 30 -0.57 -3.29 5.35
N VAL A 31 0.14 -2.20 5.10
CA VAL A 31 1.47 -2.20 4.50
C VAL A 31 2.41 -1.40 5.40
N ALA A 32 3.51 -2.02 5.84
CA ALA A 32 4.50 -1.33 6.64
C ALA A 32 5.26 -0.30 5.81
N LEU A 33 5.51 0.89 6.36
CA LEU A 33 6.36 1.90 5.72
C LEU A 33 7.76 1.82 6.34
N LEU A 34 8.73 1.38 5.54
CA LEU A 34 10.11 1.20 5.95
C LEU A 34 10.88 2.51 5.83
N GLU A 35 11.76 2.80 6.79
CA GLU A 35 12.57 4.04 6.84
C GLU A 35 11.74 5.33 6.84
N ALA A 36 10.45 5.23 7.16
CA ALA A 36 9.51 6.35 7.15
C ALA A 36 9.52 7.16 8.45
N ASP A 37 10.13 6.65 9.53
CA ASP A 37 10.12 7.29 10.85
C ASP A 37 10.83 8.65 10.89
N LEU A 38 11.67 8.93 9.89
CA LEU A 38 12.38 10.20 9.72
C LEU A 38 11.60 11.22 8.87
N LEU A 39 10.49 10.80 8.26
CA LEU A 39 9.63 11.65 7.44
C LEU A 39 8.40 12.09 8.23
N ASP A 40 7.97 13.32 8.01
CA ASP A 40 6.71 13.82 8.58
C ASP A 40 5.51 13.18 7.87
N ASP A 41 4.42 12.96 8.61
CA ASP A 41 3.20 12.32 8.07
C ASP A 41 2.57 13.14 6.94
N GLU A 42 2.78 14.46 6.94
CA GLU A 42 2.28 15.36 5.89
C GLU A 42 3.10 15.31 4.59
N ASP A 43 4.37 14.91 4.68
CA ASP A 43 5.29 14.80 3.55
C ASP A 43 5.17 13.44 2.83
N VAL A 44 4.64 12.43 3.52
CA VAL A 44 4.45 11.08 2.98
C VAL A 44 3.03 10.95 2.41
N GLN A 45 2.95 10.70 1.11
CA GLN A 45 1.68 10.38 0.45
C GLN A 45 1.72 8.95 -0.06
N VAL A 46 0.75 8.15 0.36
CA VAL A 46 0.59 6.77 -0.12
C VAL A 46 -0.80 6.61 -0.70
N GLY A 47 -0.88 5.95 -1.85
CA GLY A 47 -2.15 5.69 -2.51
C GLY A 47 -2.00 4.72 -3.66
N LEU A 48 -3.08 4.56 -4.42
CA LEU A 48 -3.09 3.76 -5.63
C LEU A 48 -2.33 4.49 -6.75
N ALA A 49 -1.48 3.78 -7.49
CA ALA A 49 -0.77 4.33 -8.63
C ALA A 49 -1.75 4.78 -9.75
N PRO A 50 -1.37 5.75 -10.59
CA PRO A 50 -2.20 6.18 -11.71
C PRO A 50 -2.31 5.10 -12.80
N ASP A 51 -3.37 5.13 -13.62
CA ASP A 51 -3.62 4.18 -14.72
C ASP A 51 -2.46 4.03 -15.71
N ALA A 52 -1.69 5.10 -15.90
CA ALA A 52 -0.48 5.08 -16.72
C ALA A 52 0.57 4.12 -16.18
N ASP A 53 0.73 4.02 -14.85
CA ASP A 53 1.67 3.09 -14.24
C ASP A 53 1.11 1.66 -14.26
N PHE A 54 -0.20 1.44 -14.06
CA PHE A 54 -0.83 0.12 -14.29
C PHE A 54 -0.57 -0.42 -15.70
N SER A 55 -0.78 0.43 -16.71
CA SER A 55 -0.53 0.07 -18.11
C SER A 55 0.94 -0.29 -18.38
N ARG A 56 1.88 0.36 -17.68
CA ARG A 56 3.32 0.10 -17.82
C ARG A 56 3.75 -1.22 -17.18
N PHE A 57 3.07 -1.63 -16.12
CA PHE A 57 3.28 -2.92 -15.47
C PHE A 57 2.49 -4.05 -16.16
N GLY A 58 1.63 -3.73 -17.12
CA GLY A 58 0.79 -4.71 -17.81
C GLY A 58 -0.40 -5.19 -16.98
N LEU A 59 -0.82 -4.38 -16.00
CA LEU A 59 -1.92 -4.68 -15.10
C LEU A 59 -3.18 -3.92 -15.52
N GLU A 60 -4.34 -4.55 -15.31
CA GLU A 60 -5.65 -3.91 -15.48
C GLU A 60 -6.09 -3.28 -14.16
N ARG A 61 -6.39 -1.98 -14.17
CA ARG A 61 -6.94 -1.31 -12.99
C ARG A 61 -8.44 -1.59 -12.89
N VAL A 62 -8.81 -2.55 -12.05
CA VAL A 62 -10.22 -2.86 -11.78
C VAL A 62 -10.89 -1.73 -10.97
N PHE A 63 -12.17 -1.48 -11.24
CA PHE A 63 -12.89 -0.34 -10.67
C PHE A 63 -12.91 -0.35 -9.12
N VAL A 64 -13.02 -1.54 -8.52
CA VAL A 64 -13.09 -1.72 -7.06
C VAL A 64 -11.85 -1.20 -6.32
N LEU A 65 -10.69 -1.11 -6.99
CA LEU A 65 -9.48 -0.52 -6.41
C LEU A 65 -9.66 0.98 -6.11
N SER A 66 -10.56 1.65 -6.82
CA SER A 66 -10.84 3.08 -6.60
C SER A 66 -11.62 3.33 -5.31
N ASP A 67 -12.26 2.30 -4.75
CA ASP A 67 -12.99 2.38 -3.47
C ASP A 67 -12.06 2.13 -2.26
N ILE A 68 -10.80 1.77 -2.50
CA ILE A 68 -9.81 1.56 -1.43
C ILE A 68 -9.37 2.91 -0.88
N ARG A 69 -9.58 3.06 0.42
CA ARG A 69 -9.10 4.19 1.23
C ARG A 69 -7.74 3.84 1.82
N PHE A 70 -6.83 4.80 1.77
CA PHE A 70 -5.48 4.70 2.31
C PHE A 70 -5.38 5.63 3.51
N GLU A 71 -5.00 5.09 4.66
CA GLU A 71 -4.83 5.84 5.91
C GLU A 71 -3.46 5.55 6.49
N ILE A 72 -2.63 6.59 6.63
CA ILE A 72 -1.31 6.45 7.26
C ILE A 72 -1.48 6.49 8.78
N GLN A 73 -0.96 5.47 9.46
CA GLN A 73 -0.94 5.40 10.92
C GLN A 73 0.49 5.32 11.42
N SER A 74 0.84 6.28 12.27
CA SER A 74 2.11 6.33 13.00
C SER A 74 1.92 5.69 14.39
N GLY A 75 2.69 4.64 14.68
CA GLY A 75 2.65 3.95 15.96
C GLY A 75 4.04 3.72 16.56
N SER A 76 4.10 3.09 17.74
CA SER A 76 5.37 2.75 18.41
C SER A 76 6.21 1.73 17.64
N SER A 77 5.59 0.97 16.73
CA SER A 77 6.23 -0.01 15.84
C SER A 77 6.67 0.59 14.49
N GLY A 78 6.54 1.91 14.32
CA GLY A 78 6.79 2.64 13.08
C GLY A 78 5.52 3.05 12.35
N LYS A 79 5.68 3.59 11.14
CA LYS A 79 4.57 4.01 10.26
C LYS A 79 4.07 2.84 9.40
N ARG A 80 2.78 2.83 9.14
CA ARG A 80 2.11 1.86 8.26
C ARG A 80 0.95 2.53 7.54
N VAL A 81 0.53 1.94 6.43
CA VAL A 81 -0.66 2.35 5.70
C VAL A 81 -1.72 1.29 5.86
N MET A 82 -2.87 1.70 6.37
CA MET A 82 -4.08 0.90 6.42
C MET A 82 -4.83 1.08 5.11
N LEU A 83 -5.15 -0.02 4.45
CA LEU A 83 -5.98 -0.06 3.27
C LEU A 83 -7.34 -0.62 3.67
N SER A 84 -8.42 0.09 3.36
CA SER A 84 -9.76 -0.39 3.65
C SER A 84 -10.79 0.00 2.61
N THR A 85 -11.79 -0.85 2.36
CA THR A 85 -12.97 -0.49 1.55
C THR A 85 -14.19 -0.25 2.43
N GLU A 86 -15.11 0.57 1.94
CA GLU A 86 -16.42 0.76 2.60
C GLU A 86 -17.37 -0.41 2.33
N PHE A 87 -17.36 -0.90 1.08
CA PHE A 87 -18.24 -1.97 0.64
C PHE A 87 -17.53 -3.33 0.61
N PRO A 88 -18.29 -4.44 0.79
CA PRO A 88 -17.75 -5.78 0.67
C PRO A 88 -17.17 -6.06 -0.70
N LEU A 89 -16.00 -6.69 -0.73
CA LEU A 89 -15.26 -7.00 -1.93
C LEU A 89 -15.48 -8.49 -2.29
N ARG A 90 -15.80 -8.77 -3.56
CA ARG A 90 -16.17 -10.13 -4.04
C ARG A 90 -15.12 -10.73 -4.96
N GLU A 91 -14.11 -9.96 -5.29
CA GLU A 91 -13.02 -10.33 -6.15
C GLU A 91 -12.11 -11.31 -5.39
N PRO A 92 -11.86 -12.51 -5.92
CA PRO A 92 -11.08 -13.55 -5.25
C PRO A 92 -9.58 -13.23 -5.22
N TYR A 93 -9.13 -12.36 -6.10
CA TYR A 93 -7.78 -11.82 -6.10
C TYR A 93 -7.82 -10.36 -6.56
N LEU A 94 -6.89 -9.57 -6.05
CA LEU A 94 -6.68 -8.19 -6.43
C LEU A 94 -5.22 -8.01 -6.78
N ASP A 95 -4.96 -7.34 -7.89
CA ASP A 95 -3.63 -6.92 -8.28
C ASP A 95 -3.61 -5.41 -8.42
N PHE A 96 -2.71 -4.76 -7.69
CA PHE A 96 -2.64 -3.32 -7.67
C PHE A 96 -1.25 -2.81 -7.35
N ILE A 97 -0.99 -1.60 -7.81
CA ILE A 97 0.27 -0.91 -7.58
C ILE A 97 0.02 0.18 -6.55
N ILE A 98 0.73 0.11 -5.43
CA ILE A 98 0.79 1.20 -4.45
C ILE A 98 1.92 2.14 -4.87
N GLU A 99 1.61 3.43 -4.89
CA GLU A 99 2.59 4.50 -5.00
C GLU A 99 2.81 5.15 -3.63
N ALA A 100 4.06 5.24 -3.21
CA ALA A 100 4.49 6.05 -2.09
C ALA A 100 5.34 7.23 -2.60
N ARG A 101 5.02 8.45 -2.20
CA ARG A 101 5.71 9.69 -2.59
C ARG A 101 6.17 10.43 -1.35
N TRP A 102 7.37 10.98 -1.42
CA TRP A 102 7.99 11.79 -0.37
C TRP A 102 8.87 12.87 -1.04
N PRO A 103 9.38 13.87 -0.29
CA PRO A 103 10.11 15.00 -0.88
C PRO A 103 11.32 14.60 -1.74
N ASP A 104 11.99 13.50 -1.36
CA ASP A 104 13.20 13.01 -2.04
C ASP A 104 12.91 12.00 -3.16
N GLY A 105 11.67 11.58 -3.38
CA GLY A 105 11.37 10.61 -4.43
C GLY A 105 9.97 9.99 -4.44
N ARG A 106 9.85 8.91 -5.23
CA ARG A 106 8.67 8.06 -5.27
C ARG A 106 9.05 6.60 -5.45
N LEU A 107 8.20 5.71 -4.94
CA LEU A 107 8.32 4.27 -5.05
C LEU A 107 6.99 3.71 -5.56
N LEU A 108 7.07 2.82 -6.55
CA LEU A 108 5.94 2.02 -7.01
C LEU A 108 6.20 0.57 -6.61
N ARG A 109 5.21 -0.08 -6.01
CA ARG A 109 5.28 -1.50 -5.67
C ARG A 109 3.99 -2.21 -6.03
N GLU A 110 4.12 -3.29 -6.77
CA GLU A 110 3.03 -4.21 -7.12
C GLU A 110 2.70 -5.11 -5.92
N TYR A 111 1.40 -5.30 -5.70
CA TYR A 111 0.85 -6.18 -4.69
C TYR A 111 -0.25 -7.03 -5.30
N THR A 112 -0.04 -8.35 -5.24
CA THR A 112 -1.08 -9.33 -5.52
C THR A 112 -1.62 -9.85 -4.20
N VAL A 113 -2.92 -9.69 -3.99
CA VAL A 113 -3.64 -10.17 -2.81
C VAL A 113 -4.60 -11.26 -3.23
N LEU A 114 -4.56 -12.39 -2.52
CA LEU A 114 -5.52 -13.48 -2.67
C LEU A 114 -6.49 -13.41 -1.49
N MET A 115 -7.78 -13.31 -1.78
CA MET A 115 -8.81 -13.28 -0.75
C MET A 115 -9.23 -14.70 -0.40
N ASP A 116 -9.03 -15.08 0.85
CA ASP A 116 -9.44 -16.37 1.36
C ASP A 116 -10.95 -16.44 1.59
N LEU A 117 -11.51 -17.65 1.50
CA LEU A 117 -12.89 -17.89 1.93
C LEU A 117 -12.98 -17.79 3.46
N PRO A 118 -14.12 -17.30 3.99
CA PRO A 118 -14.33 -17.30 5.43
C PRO A 118 -14.24 -18.73 5.97
N PRO A 119 -13.71 -18.93 7.19
CA PRO A 119 -13.63 -20.25 7.78
C PRO A 119 -15.04 -20.84 7.89
N THR A 120 -15.27 -21.98 7.25
CA THR A 120 -16.51 -22.75 7.44
C THR A 120 -16.60 -23.08 8.92
N THR A 121 -17.49 -22.40 9.64
CA THR A 121 -17.89 -22.80 10.98
C THR A 121 -18.70 -24.09 10.81
N GLY A 122 -18.01 -25.22 10.81
CA GLY A 122 -18.62 -26.55 10.82
C GLY A 122 -19.33 -26.75 12.15
N GLY A 123 -20.62 -27.09 12.09
CA GLY A 123 -21.42 -27.54 13.24
C GLY A 123 -21.16 -28.99 13.62
#